data_AF-A0A2E0WQN8-F1
#
_entry.id   AF-A0A2E0WQN8-F1
#
_cell.length_a   1.000
_cell.length_b   1.000
_cell.length_c   1.000
_cell.angle_alpha   90.00
_cell.angle_beta   90.00
_cell.angle_gamma   90.00
#
_symmetry.space_group_name_H-M   'P 1'
#
loop_
_entity.id
_entity.type
_entity.pdbx_description
1 polymer ?
#
loop_
_entity_poly.entity_id
_entity_poly.type
_entity_poly.pdbx_seq_one_letter_code
_entity_poly.pdbx_strand_id
1 'polypeptide(L)' 'MSEEQTLTLKPAQHDKLGVIHCGVTRPGVVACAGELKDIEDGEEIRIERAGILIRRNGDEYTFTRAH' A
#
# COMPACT_ATOMS: atom_id res chain seq x y z
N MET A 1 19.40 0.20 -11.99
CA MET A 1 18.01 -0.15 -12.34
C MET A 1 17.15 0.43 -11.23
N SER A 2 16.53 1.58 -11.48
CA SER A 2 15.75 2.33 -10.50
C SER A 2 14.40 1.63 -10.35
N GLU A 3 14.36 0.55 -9.58
CA GLU A 3 13.09 -0.11 -9.26
C GLU A 3 12.19 0.93 -8.58
N GLU A 4 11.01 1.18 -9.14
CA GLU A 4 10.03 2.10 -8.59
C GLU A 4 9.71 1.66 -7.16
N GLN A 5 10.15 2.46 -6.18
CA GLN A 5 9.96 2.19 -4.74
C GLN A 5 8.56 2.58 -4.26
N THR A 6 7.69 2.96 -5.20
CA THR A 6 6.35 3.49 -4.97
C THR A 6 5.37 2.82 -5.91
N LEU A 7 4.20 2.47 -5.41
CA LEU A 7 3.10 1.87 -6.16
C LEU A 7 1.80 2.57 -5.75
N THR A 8 1.04 3.08 -6.72
CA THR A 8 -0.26 3.69 -6.46
C THR A 8 -1.37 2.76 -6.94
N LEU A 9 -2.31 2.43 -6.06
CA LEU A 9 -3.45 1.56 -6.34
C LEU A 9 -4.77 2.29 -6.04
N LYS A 10 -5.83 1.86 -6.72
CA LYS A 10 -7.21 2.23 -6.43
C LYS A 10 -7.95 1.08 -5.72
N PRO A 11 -9.12 1.33 -5.12
CA PRO A 11 -9.95 0.26 -4.56
C PRO A 11 -10.19 -0.88 -5.55
N ALA A 12 -10.17 -2.12 -5.05
CA ALA A 12 -10.26 -3.35 -5.82
C ALA A 12 -9.11 -3.60 -6.80
N GLN A 13 -7.97 -2.93 -6.63
CA GLN A 13 -6.75 -3.20 -7.39
C GLN A 13 -5.67 -3.84 -6.52
N HIS A 14 -4.82 -4.62 -7.16
CA HIS A 14 -3.65 -5.23 -6.55
C HIS A 14 -2.46 -5.20 -7.50
N ASP A 15 -1.26 -5.06 -6.97
CA ASP A 15 -0.02 -5.15 -7.74
C ASP A 15 1.14 -5.56 -6.81
N LYS A 16 2.35 -5.62 -7.33
CA LYS A 16 3.54 -5.98 -6.56
C LYS A 16 4.53 -4.83 -6.50
N LEU A 17 4.94 -4.48 -5.28
CA LEU A 17 6.07 -3.60 -5.06
C LEU A 17 7.32 -4.47 -4.90
N GLY A 18 8.02 -4.70 -6.01
CA GLY A 18 9.11 -5.69 -6.10
C GLY A 18 8.58 -7.12 -5.89
N VAL A 19 8.93 -7.74 -4.75
CA VAL A 19 8.46 -9.09 -4.38
C VAL A 19 7.25 -9.09 -3.45
N ILE A 20 6.81 -7.92 -2.99
CA ILE A 20 5.75 -7.79 -1.98
C ILE A 20 4.41 -7.55 -2.67
N HIS A 21 3.43 -8.41 -2.37
CA HIS A 21 2.06 -8.21 -2.83
C HIS A 21 1.38 -7.09 -2.04
N CYS A 22 0.91 -6.08 -2.77
CA CYS A 22 0.17 -4.93 -2.27
C CYS A 22 -1.20 -4.89 -2.94
N GLY A 23 -2.25 -4.56 -2.20
CA GLY A 23 -3.59 -4.49 -2.74
C GLY A 23 -4.49 -3.63 -1.90
N VAL A 24 -5.53 -3.10 -2.52
CA VAL A 24 -6.63 -2.41 -1.86
C VAL A 24 -7.85 -3.27 -2.08
N THR A 25 -8.31 -3.96 -1.03
CA THR A 25 -9.42 -4.91 -1.14
C THR A 25 -10.76 -4.19 -1.33
N ARG A 26 -10.97 -3.12 -0.55
CA ARG A 26 -12.14 -2.25 -0.60
C ARG A 26 -11.72 -0.85 -0.11
N PRO A 27 -12.53 0.20 -0.33
CA PRO A 27 -12.22 1.53 0.17
C PRO A 27 -11.93 1.51 1.68
N GLY A 28 -10.77 2.04 2.06
CA GLY A 28 -10.27 2.08 3.42
C GLY A 28 -9.64 0.80 3.94
N VAL A 29 -9.44 -0.24 3.11
CA VAL A 29 -8.82 -1.49 3.54
C VAL A 29 -7.72 -1.93 2.57
N VAL A 30 -6.49 -1.97 3.08
CA VAL A 30 -5.31 -2.37 2.34
C VAL A 30 -4.79 -3.72 2.80
N ALA A 31 -4.31 -4.51 1.85
CA ALA A 31 -3.65 -5.79 2.06
C ALA A 31 -2.20 -5.68 1.60
N CYS A 32 -1.24 -5.95 2.47
CA CYS A 32 0.17 -5.86 2.15
C CYS A 32 0.96 -6.91 2.90
N ALA A 33 1.83 -7.66 2.20
CA ALA A 33 2.67 -8.70 2.79
C ALA A 33 1.92 -9.75 3.64
N GLY A 34 0.66 -10.02 3.31
CA GLY A 34 -0.21 -10.94 4.04
C GLY A 34 -0.90 -10.33 5.28
N GLU A 35 -0.72 -9.04 5.55
CA GLU A 35 -1.44 -8.31 6.58
C GLU A 35 -2.56 -7.46 5.96
N LEU A 36 -3.67 -7.33 6.69
CA LEU A 36 -4.78 -6.45 6.36
C LEU A 36 -4.80 -5.31 7.38
N LYS A 37 -4.94 -4.08 6.89
CA LYS A 37 -5.05 -2.88 7.70
C LYS A 37 -6.17 -1.99 7.17
N ASP A 38 -6.89 -1.39 8.09
CA ASP A 38 -7.81 -0.31 7.78
C ASP A 38 -7.02 1.02 7.73
N ILE A 39 -7.41 1.92 6.82
CA ILE A 39 -6.79 3.24 6.62
C ILE A 39 -7.85 4.27 6.25
N GLU A 40 -7.93 5.34 7.03
CA GLU A 40 -8.83 6.46 6.78
C GLU A 40 -8.27 7.42 5.72
N ASP A 41 -9.14 8.28 5.20
CA ASP A 41 -8.71 9.27 4.21
C ASP A 41 -7.77 10.30 4.85
N GLY A 42 -6.65 10.58 4.18
CA GLY A 42 -5.57 11.42 4.68
C GLY A 42 -4.67 10.73 5.73
N GLU A 43 -4.97 9.48 6.10
CA GLU A 43 -4.16 8.70 7.02
C GLU A 43 -2.95 8.06 6.32
N GLU A 44 -1.91 7.81 7.10
CA GLU A 44 -0.69 7.13 6.70
C GLU A 44 -0.39 6.03 7.72
N ILE A 45 -0.18 4.80 7.24
CA ILE A 45 0.11 3.63 8.07
C ILE A 45 1.40 2.96 7.60
N ARG A 46 2.06 2.23 8.49
CA ARG A 46 3.27 1.47 8.17
C ARG A 46 3.08 -0.01 8.46
N ILE A 47 3.49 -0.83 7.49
CA ILE A 47 3.62 -2.28 7.59
C ILE A 47 5.06 -2.59 7.98
N GLU A 48 5.33 -2.61 9.28
CA GLU A 48 6.68 -2.83 9.85
C GLU A 48 7.32 -4.13 9.34
N ARG A 49 6.53 -5.19 9.19
CA ARG A 49 7.01 -6.49 8.67
C ARG A 49 7.62 -6.39 7.27
N ALA A 50 7.10 -5.48 6.45
CA ALA A 50 7.46 -5.34 5.04
C ALA A 50 8.31 -4.08 4.76
N GLY A 51 8.47 -3.20 5.75
CA GLY A 51 9.05 -1.87 5.56
C GLY A 51 8.25 -1.03 4.55
N ILE A 52 6.93 -1.18 4.48
CA ILE A 52 6.09 -0.45 3.52
C ILE A 52 5.26 0.59 4.25
N LEU A 53 5.26 1.80 3.72
CA LEU A 53 4.47 2.93 4.15
C LEU A 53 3.32 3.12 3.17
N ILE A 54 2.10 3.22 3.67
CA ILE A 54 0.88 3.28 2.88
C ILE A 54 0.17 4.57 3.24
N ARG A 55 -0.12 5.39 2.24
CA ARG A 55 -0.85 6.65 2.41
C ARG A 55 -2.11 6.64 1.55
N ARG A 56 -3.23 7.07 2.13
CA ARG A 56 -4.48 7.26 1.40
C ARG A 56 -4.71 8.73 1.11
N ASN A 57 -5.13 9.03 -0.12
CA ASN A 57 -5.58 10.34 -0.57
C ASN A 57 -6.83 10.20 -1.44
N GLY A 58 -8.00 10.29 -0.81
CA GLY A 58 -9.31 9.99 -1.38
C GLY A 58 -9.44 8.52 -1.82
N ASP A 59 -9.37 8.34 -3.14
CA ASP A 59 -9.50 7.04 -3.83
C ASP A 59 -8.15 6.48 -4.29
N GLU A 60 -7.04 7.14 -3.97
CA GLU A 60 -5.69 6.68 -4.31
C GLU A 60 -4.92 6.24 -3.07
N TYR A 61 -4.22 5.12 -3.20
CA TYR A 61 -3.45 4.48 -2.12
C TYR A 61 -2.03 4.31 -2.60
N THR A 62 -1.10 5.03 -1.99
CA THR A 62 0.32 5.00 -2.36
C THR A 62 1.08 4.13 -1.37
N PHE A 63 1.68 3.06 -1.88
CA PHE A 63 2.55 2.13 -1.17
C PHE A 63 4.00 2.49 -1.48
N THR A 64 4.78 2.84 -0.48
CA THR A 64 6.18 3.24 -0.61
C THR A 64 7.05 2.33 0.23
N ARG A 65 8.14 1.79 -0.33
CA ARG A 65 9.11 1.02 0.44
C ARG A 65 10.03 1.97 1.22
N ALA A 66 9.92 1.97 2.54
CA ALA A 66 10.84 2.63 3.44
C ALA A 66 12.07 1.71 3.65
N HIS A 67 13.26 2.23 3.33
CA HIS A 67 14.55 1.55 3.56
C HIS A 67 14.83 1.33 5.05
#